data_AF-A0A1B1Y4J0-F1
#
_entry.id   AF-A0A1B1Y4J0-F1
#
_cell.length_a   1.000
_cell.length_b   1.000
_cell.length_c   1.000
_cell.angle_alpha   90.00
_cell.angle_beta   90.00
_cell.angle_gamma   90.00
#
_symmetry.space_group_name_H-M   'P 1'
#
loop_
_entity.id
_entity.type
_entity.pdbx_description
1 polymer ?
#
loop_
_entity_poly.entity_id
_entity_poly.type
_entity_poly.pdbx_seq_one_letter_code
_entity_poly.pdbx_strand_id
1 'polypeptide(L)'
;MKLKTLVIATFVGLLITSCKKDDPIIPNEEEVITTVIYTLTPVVESGDTVVLMYKNDGNNSDDGVYTQTGIIKKNAEYTAELTLLNETLSPAEDVTEEVKEEGVEHQFFFTTPTGLNITYADKDENDHPIGIESNVSVLSTFAGGDLTIILRHEPNKSAENVSNGDITNAGGGTDVEVTFTLNAQD
;
A
#
# COMPACT_ATOMS: atom_id res chain seq x y z
N MET A 1 -44.78 -41.35 65.71
CA MET A 1 -45.01 -40.96 64.30
C MET A 1 -43.65 -40.50 63.75
N LYS A 2 -42.83 -41.41 63.21
CA LYS A 2 -42.53 -41.60 61.77
C LYS A 2 -42.41 -40.28 60.95
N LEU A 3 -41.19 -39.94 60.51
CA LEU A 3 -40.77 -39.61 59.11
C LEU A 3 -39.24 -39.29 59.15
N LYS A 4 -38.29 -40.12 58.69
CA LYS A 4 -37.89 -40.56 57.34
C LYS A 4 -37.51 -39.44 56.35
N THR A 5 -36.18 -39.24 56.23
CA THR A 5 -35.34 -39.02 55.03
C THR A 5 -35.66 -37.89 54.05
N LEU A 6 -34.69 -37.00 53.78
CA LEU A 6 -34.18 -36.76 52.41
C LEU A 6 -32.86 -35.95 52.42
N VAL A 7 -31.82 -36.53 51.82
CA VAL A 7 -30.56 -35.88 51.46
C VAL A 7 -30.78 -35.07 50.18
N ILE A 8 -30.39 -33.79 50.16
CA ILE A 8 -30.19 -33.03 48.92
C ILE A 8 -28.83 -32.35 49.03
N ALA A 9 -27.84 -32.93 48.35
CA ALA A 9 -26.53 -32.32 48.13
C ALA A 9 -26.66 -31.41 46.90
N THR A 10 -26.67 -30.09 47.12
CA THR A 10 -26.70 -29.09 46.05
C THR A 10 -25.29 -28.90 45.50
N PHE A 11 -25.00 -29.49 44.34
CA PHE A 11 -23.79 -29.23 43.58
C PHE A 11 -23.99 -27.95 42.77
N VAL A 12 -23.43 -26.83 43.26
CA VAL A 12 -23.43 -25.55 42.53
C VAL A 12 -22.36 -25.65 41.44
N GLY A 13 -22.79 -25.82 40.19
CA GLY A 13 -21.90 -25.72 39.03
C GLY A 13 -21.43 -24.28 38.87
N LEU A 14 -20.13 -24.04 39.01
CA LEU A 14 -19.50 -22.81 38.57
C LEU A 14 -19.59 -22.73 37.04
N LEU A 15 -20.50 -21.90 36.54
CA LEU A 15 -20.48 -21.46 35.15
C LEU A 15 -19.31 -20.47 35.00
N ILE A 16 -18.17 -20.98 34.54
CA ILE A 16 -17.09 -20.13 34.00
C ILE A 16 -17.59 -19.52 32.69
N THR A 17 -18.19 -18.33 32.79
CA THR A 17 -18.47 -17.48 31.64
C THR A 17 -17.12 -16.98 31.12
N SER A 18 -16.62 -17.61 30.05
CA SER A 18 -15.50 -17.09 29.27
C SER A 18 -15.94 -15.76 28.67
N CYS A 19 -15.54 -14.64 29.30
CA CYS A 19 -15.60 -13.33 28.68
C CYS A 19 -14.76 -13.41 27.40
N LYS A 20 -15.42 -13.43 26.24
CA LYS A 20 -14.78 -13.03 24.99
C LYS A 20 -14.31 -11.59 25.24
N LYS A 21 -13.01 -11.36 25.30
CA LYS A 21 -12.50 -10.01 25.13
C LYS A 21 -12.78 -9.72 23.66
N ASP A 22 -13.76 -8.88 23.40
CA ASP A 22 -13.81 -8.20 22.12
C ASP A 22 -12.51 -7.41 22.05
N ASP A 23 -11.67 -7.73 21.07
CA ASP A 23 -10.44 -6.99 20.85
C ASP A 23 -10.80 -5.49 20.70
N PRO A 24 -10.05 -4.58 21.33
CA PRO A 24 -10.36 -3.16 21.21
C PRO A 24 -10.34 -2.78 19.74
N ILE A 25 -11.40 -2.13 19.27
CA ILE A 25 -11.42 -1.48 17.96
C ILE A 25 -10.34 -0.40 18.03
N ILE A 26 -9.22 -0.62 17.35
CA ILE A 26 -8.21 0.40 17.13
C ILE A 26 -8.88 1.41 16.17
N PRO A 27 -9.00 2.70 16.53
CA PRO A 27 -9.47 3.68 15.57
C PRO A 27 -8.54 3.68 14.36
N ASN A 28 -9.08 3.65 13.14
CA ASN A 28 -8.29 3.85 11.92
C ASN A 28 -7.69 5.27 12.00
N GLU A 29 -6.37 5.37 12.17
CA GLU A 29 -5.63 6.63 12.23
C GLU A 29 -5.06 6.90 10.84
N GLU A 30 -5.17 8.13 10.36
CA GLU A 30 -4.65 8.54 9.04
C GLU A 30 -3.14 8.24 8.94
N GLU A 31 -2.74 7.59 7.84
CA GLU A 31 -1.39 7.08 7.64
C GLU A 31 -0.38 8.20 7.45
N VAL A 32 0.60 8.30 8.34
CA VAL A 32 1.69 9.28 8.21
C VAL A 32 2.79 8.72 7.32
N ILE A 33 2.75 9.04 6.02
CA ILE A 33 3.77 8.60 5.06
C ILE A 33 4.83 9.69 4.86
N THR A 34 6.06 9.40 5.30
CA THR A 34 7.21 10.31 5.13
C THR A 34 8.14 9.91 3.99
N THR A 35 8.17 8.63 3.66
CA THR A 35 9.08 8.07 2.66
C THR A 35 8.32 7.13 1.75
N VAL A 36 8.52 7.30 0.43
CA VAL A 36 8.00 6.43 -0.62
C VAL A 36 9.18 5.91 -1.42
N ILE A 37 9.30 4.59 -1.52
CA ILE A 37 10.34 3.91 -2.29
C ILE A 37 9.66 3.06 -3.35
N TYR A 38 9.93 3.31 -4.63
CA TYR A 38 9.48 2.47 -5.73
C TYR A 38 10.68 1.76 -6.36
N THR A 39 10.77 0.46 -6.14
CA THR A 39 11.90 -0.38 -6.57
C THR A 39 11.49 -1.15 -7.83
N LEU A 40 12.20 -0.95 -8.94
CA LEU A 40 12.01 -1.69 -10.19
C LEU A 40 13.12 -2.72 -10.33
N THR A 41 12.75 -4.00 -10.28
CA THR A 41 13.65 -5.14 -10.47
C THR A 41 13.49 -5.69 -11.89
N PRO A 42 14.56 -5.73 -12.69
CA PRO A 42 14.48 -6.18 -14.09
C PRO A 42 14.13 -7.66 -14.16
N VAL A 43 13.22 -8.02 -15.06
CA VAL A 43 12.79 -9.42 -15.27
C VAL A 43 13.91 -10.27 -15.88
N VAL A 44 14.88 -9.64 -16.55
CA VAL A 44 16.10 -10.29 -17.04
C VAL A 44 17.26 -10.07 -16.07
N GLU A 45 17.98 -11.13 -15.69
CA GLU A 45 19.02 -11.09 -14.64
C GLU A 45 20.19 -10.14 -14.91
N SER A 46 20.38 -9.69 -16.16
CA SER A 46 21.45 -8.75 -16.54
C SER A 46 21.04 -7.27 -16.46
N GLY A 47 19.83 -6.97 -15.99
CA GLY A 47 19.39 -5.58 -15.78
C GLY A 47 19.90 -5.02 -14.46
N ASP A 48 19.91 -3.69 -14.35
CA ASP A 48 20.19 -3.01 -13.08
C ASP A 48 18.86 -2.73 -12.36
N THR A 49 18.81 -2.96 -11.05
CA THR A 49 17.69 -2.50 -10.21
C THR A 49 17.66 -0.98 -10.21
N VAL A 50 16.47 -0.40 -10.38
CA VAL A 50 16.22 1.04 -10.28
C VAL A 50 15.47 1.30 -8.99
N VAL A 51 15.90 2.27 -8.20
CA VAL A 51 15.19 2.70 -7.00
C VAL A 51 14.86 4.17 -7.14
N LEU A 52 13.56 4.47 -7.11
CA LEU A 52 13.03 5.82 -7.02
C LEU A 52 12.62 6.05 -5.57
N MET A 53 13.10 7.12 -4.94
CA MET A 53 12.78 7.39 -3.54
C MET A 53 12.44 8.85 -3.35
N TYR A 54 11.31 9.09 -2.69
CA TYR A 54 10.93 10.36 -2.12
C TYR A 54 11.02 10.26 -0.60
N LYS A 55 11.54 11.31 0.06
CA LYS A 55 11.57 11.40 1.51
C LYS A 55 11.36 12.83 1.97
N ASN A 56 10.40 13.06 2.85
CA ASN A 56 10.27 14.29 3.63
C ASN A 56 10.76 14.08 5.07
N ASP A 57 10.91 15.17 5.82
CA ASP A 57 11.34 15.15 7.22
C ASP A 57 10.16 15.11 8.21
N GLY A 58 8.95 14.82 7.73
CA GLY A 58 7.71 14.88 8.51
C GLY A 58 7.24 16.30 8.84
N ASN A 59 7.91 17.35 8.35
CA ASN A 59 7.39 18.71 8.42
C ASN A 59 6.50 18.98 7.19
N ASN A 60 5.38 19.67 7.39
CA ASN A 60 4.41 20.05 6.34
C ASN A 60 4.96 21.03 5.27
N SER A 61 6.28 21.09 5.08
CA SER A 61 6.91 21.76 3.96
C SER A 61 6.95 20.80 2.76
N ASP A 62 6.55 21.27 1.58
CA ASP A 62 6.66 20.61 0.27
C ASP A 62 8.11 20.27 -0.16
N ASP A 63 9.06 20.21 0.78
CA ASP A 63 10.51 20.21 0.59
C ASP A 63 11.09 18.79 0.68
N GLY A 64 10.35 17.78 0.22
CA GLY A 64 10.87 16.41 0.18
C GLY A 64 11.98 16.23 -0.85
N VAL A 65 12.88 15.29 -0.57
CA VAL A 65 14.04 14.97 -1.42
C VAL A 65 13.69 13.79 -2.32
N TYR A 66 13.88 14.00 -3.62
CA TYR A 66 13.74 12.96 -4.64
C TYR A 66 15.11 12.42 -5.02
N THR A 67 15.24 11.10 -5.08
CA THR A 67 16.44 10.40 -5.54
C THR A 67 16.07 9.29 -6.51
N GLN A 68 16.95 9.08 -7.49
CA GLN A 68 16.91 7.92 -8.37
C GLN A 68 18.28 7.26 -8.34
N THR A 69 18.29 5.95 -8.16
CA THR A 69 19.47 5.10 -8.38
C THR A 69 19.18 4.10 -9.49
N GLY A 70 20.21 3.69 -10.23
CA GLY A 70 20.03 2.86 -11.41
C GLY A 70 19.48 3.62 -12.63
N ILE A 71 19.41 2.91 -13.75
CA ILE A 71 19.00 3.45 -15.05
C ILE A 71 17.82 2.65 -15.57
N ILE A 72 16.74 3.34 -15.93
CA ILE A 72 15.60 2.75 -16.63
C ILE A 72 16.00 2.52 -18.09
N LYS A 73 16.05 1.25 -18.50
CA LYS A 73 16.44 0.83 -19.86
C LYS A 73 15.20 0.76 -20.75
N LYS A 74 15.36 1.15 -22.01
CA LYS A 74 14.32 0.96 -23.04
C LYS A 74 14.22 -0.51 -23.43
N ASN A 75 13.06 -0.93 -23.92
CA ASN A 75 12.75 -2.31 -24.29
C ASN A 75 13.01 -3.31 -23.15
N ALA A 76 12.66 -2.91 -21.93
CA ALA A 76 12.86 -3.69 -20.73
C ALA A 76 11.55 -3.83 -19.96
N GLU A 77 11.46 -4.92 -19.21
CA GLU A 77 10.36 -5.22 -18.30
C GLU A 77 10.92 -5.31 -16.89
N TYR A 78 10.16 -4.79 -15.93
CA TYR A 78 10.49 -4.82 -14.51
C TYR A 78 9.29 -5.32 -13.70
N THR A 79 9.54 -6.08 -12.63
CA THR A 79 8.62 -6.18 -11.51
C THR A 79 8.92 -5.05 -10.55
N ALA A 80 7.91 -4.43 -9.95
CA ALA A 80 8.10 -3.30 -9.08
C ALA A 80 7.28 -3.39 -7.79
N GLU A 81 7.82 -2.78 -6.74
CA GLU A 81 7.27 -2.81 -5.37
C GLU A 81 7.38 -1.43 -4.73
N LEU A 82 6.31 -1.00 -4.06
CA LEU A 82 6.26 0.20 -3.23
C LEU A 82 6.53 -0.12 -1.75
N THR A 83 7.44 0.62 -1.14
CA THR A 83 7.65 0.63 0.32
C THR A 83 7.32 2.02 0.87
N LEU A 84 6.52 2.07 1.93
CA LEU A 84 6.05 3.27 2.59
C LEU A 84 6.54 3.26 4.04
N LEU A 85 7.15 4.36 4.50
CA LEU A 85 7.65 4.45 5.86
C LEU A 85 7.19 5.72 6.57
N ASN A 86 6.93 5.56 7.86
CA ASN A 86 6.83 6.66 8.83
C ASN A 86 8.13 6.77 9.61
N GLU A 87 9.03 7.64 9.15
CA GLU A 87 10.33 7.89 9.77
C GLU A 87 10.27 8.97 10.86
N THR A 88 9.08 9.47 11.23
CA THR A 88 8.92 10.34 12.41
C THR A 88 9.02 9.55 13.72
N LEU A 89 8.84 8.22 13.65
CA LEU A 89 8.96 7.29 14.76
C LEU A 89 10.36 6.67 14.85
N SER A 90 10.67 6.05 15.98
CA SER A 90 11.95 5.37 16.22
C SER A 90 11.74 4.08 17.02
N PRO A 91 11.82 2.89 16.39
CA PRO A 91 12.18 2.66 14.98
C PRO A 91 11.16 3.25 14.00
N ALA A 92 11.60 3.50 12.76
CA ALA A 92 10.68 3.85 11.68
C ALA A 92 9.64 2.74 11.51
N GLU A 93 8.40 3.14 11.32
CA GLU A 93 7.28 2.23 11.11
C GLU A 93 7.12 1.94 9.62
N ASP A 94 6.78 0.68 9.33
CA ASP A 94 6.50 0.20 7.98
C ASP A 94 5.00 0.33 7.72
N VAL A 95 4.64 1.35 6.95
CA VAL A 95 3.26 1.68 6.61
C VAL A 95 2.76 0.81 5.44
N THR A 96 3.66 0.12 4.73
CA THR A 96 3.25 -0.79 3.64
C THR A 96 2.38 -1.93 4.15
N GLU A 97 2.69 -2.48 5.32
CA GLU A 97 1.92 -3.58 5.89
C GLU A 97 0.49 -3.14 6.26
N GLU A 98 0.32 -1.94 6.81
CA GLU A 98 -0.99 -1.36 7.11
C GLU A 98 -1.81 -1.15 5.82
N VAL A 99 -1.24 -0.48 4.81
CA VAL A 99 -1.90 -0.29 3.50
C VAL A 99 -2.29 -1.62 2.83
N LYS A 100 -1.49 -2.68 3.04
CA LYS A 100 -1.76 -4.01 2.53
C LYS A 100 -2.89 -4.71 3.29
N GLU A 101 -2.88 -4.63 4.62
CA GLU A 101 -3.94 -5.17 5.49
C GLU A 101 -5.28 -4.45 5.22
N GLU A 102 -5.23 -3.14 5.00
CA GLU A 102 -6.36 -2.28 4.65
C GLU A 102 -6.56 -2.16 3.13
N GLY A 103 -6.11 -3.15 2.35
CA GLY A 103 -6.09 -3.08 0.90
C GLY A 103 -7.43 -2.77 0.23
N VAL A 104 -8.56 -3.06 0.88
CA VAL A 104 -9.91 -2.69 0.38
C VAL A 104 -10.13 -1.18 0.36
N GLU A 105 -9.54 -0.48 1.33
CA GLU A 105 -9.64 0.96 1.50
C GLU A 105 -8.54 1.70 0.74
N HIS A 106 -7.55 1.00 0.18
CA HIS A 106 -6.40 1.64 -0.45
C HIS A 106 -6.20 1.27 -1.92
N GLN A 107 -5.90 2.26 -2.76
CA GLN A 107 -5.41 2.00 -4.12
C GLN A 107 -4.38 3.06 -4.56
N PHE A 108 -3.27 2.57 -5.11
CA PHE A 108 -2.30 3.37 -5.84
C PHE A 108 -2.76 3.64 -7.27
N PHE A 109 -2.51 4.86 -7.73
CA PHE A 109 -2.75 5.31 -9.09
C PHE A 109 -1.45 5.83 -9.70
N PHE A 110 -1.26 5.55 -10.99
CA PHE A 110 -0.03 5.87 -11.71
C PHE A 110 -0.35 6.72 -12.93
N THR A 111 0.25 7.91 -13.01
CA THR A 111 0.31 8.70 -14.25
C THR A 111 1.69 8.53 -14.85
N THR A 112 1.77 7.91 -16.02
CA THR A 112 3.05 7.53 -16.64
C THR A 112 3.40 8.44 -17.83
N PRO A 113 4.70 8.65 -18.09
CA PRO A 113 5.13 9.33 -19.31
C PRO A 113 4.98 8.42 -20.54
N THR A 114 5.05 9.01 -21.73
CA THR A 114 4.96 8.24 -22.99
C THR A 114 6.04 7.16 -23.06
N GLY A 115 5.63 5.94 -23.39
CA GLY A 115 6.55 4.80 -23.54
C GLY A 115 6.84 4.04 -22.25
N LEU A 116 6.23 4.43 -21.12
CA LEU A 116 6.25 3.67 -19.88
C LEU A 116 4.81 3.25 -19.53
N ASN A 117 4.61 1.96 -19.31
CA ASN A 117 3.31 1.39 -18.93
C ASN A 117 3.45 0.66 -17.60
N ILE A 118 2.47 0.82 -16.71
CA ILE A 118 2.40 0.13 -15.42
C ILE A 118 1.11 -0.67 -15.37
N THR A 119 1.18 -1.92 -14.90
CA THR A 119 0.01 -2.73 -14.60
C THR A 119 0.09 -3.27 -13.17
N TYR A 120 -1.06 -3.33 -12.50
CA TYR A 120 -1.16 -3.89 -11.15
C TYR A 120 -0.79 -5.38 -11.11
N ALA A 121 -0.07 -5.79 -10.07
CA ALA A 121 0.34 -7.18 -9.85
C ALA A 121 -0.22 -7.78 -8.54
N ASP A 122 -0.88 -6.98 -7.73
CA ASP A 122 -1.54 -7.36 -6.48
C ASP A 122 -3.04 -7.01 -6.50
N LYS A 123 -3.76 -7.56 -5.52
CA LYS A 123 -5.19 -7.34 -5.32
C LYS A 123 -5.58 -7.44 -3.85
N ASP A 124 -6.65 -6.76 -3.49
CA ASP A 124 -7.33 -6.90 -2.21
C ASP A 124 -8.26 -8.14 -2.19
N GLU A 125 -8.94 -8.35 -1.04
CA GLU A 125 -9.89 -9.45 -0.85
C GLU A 125 -11.14 -9.39 -1.76
N ASN A 126 -11.39 -8.23 -2.39
CA ASN A 126 -12.50 -8.00 -3.33
C ASN A 126 -12.04 -8.05 -4.80
N ASP A 127 -10.85 -8.57 -5.07
CA ASP A 127 -10.28 -8.70 -6.40
C ASP A 127 -9.96 -7.37 -7.13
N HIS A 128 -9.98 -6.24 -6.41
CA HIS A 128 -9.56 -4.92 -6.92
C HIS A 128 -8.07 -4.70 -6.65
N PRO A 129 -7.36 -3.90 -7.47
CA PRO A 129 -5.94 -3.65 -7.25
C PRO A 129 -5.69 -2.81 -5.98
N ILE A 130 -4.54 -3.06 -5.36
CA ILE A 130 -3.97 -2.17 -4.34
C ILE A 130 -2.86 -1.34 -4.99
N GLY A 131 -1.96 -1.97 -5.74
CA GLY A 131 -0.87 -1.35 -6.47
C GLY A 131 0.42 -1.14 -5.69
N ILE A 132 0.60 -1.87 -4.58
CA ILE A 132 1.90 -2.02 -3.91
C ILE A 132 2.86 -2.75 -4.86
N GLU A 133 2.38 -3.83 -5.49
CA GLU A 133 3.12 -4.58 -6.52
C GLU A 133 2.62 -4.25 -7.93
N SER A 134 3.55 -4.12 -8.88
CA SER A 134 3.23 -3.81 -10.28
C SER A 134 4.23 -4.39 -11.27
N ASN A 135 3.83 -4.47 -12.55
CA ASN A 135 4.73 -4.74 -13.66
C ASN A 135 4.92 -3.46 -14.48
N VAL A 136 6.16 -3.18 -14.88
CA VAL A 136 6.53 -1.98 -15.64
C VAL A 136 7.12 -2.39 -16.99
N SER A 137 6.48 -1.96 -18.07
CA SER A 137 6.95 -2.15 -19.44
C SER A 137 7.48 -0.84 -20.01
N VAL A 138 8.75 -0.83 -20.41
CA VAL A 138 9.42 0.34 -20.99
C VAL A 138 9.66 0.09 -22.48
N LEU A 139 8.98 0.87 -23.32
CA LEU A 139 9.03 0.77 -24.77
C LEU A 139 10.27 1.48 -25.35
N SER A 140 10.64 1.12 -26.58
CA SER A 140 11.69 1.82 -27.35
C SER A 140 11.46 3.32 -27.54
N THR A 141 10.21 3.78 -27.43
CA THR A 141 9.82 5.19 -27.57
C THR A 141 9.96 6.00 -26.29
N PHE A 142 10.29 5.38 -25.16
CA PHE A 142 10.49 6.08 -23.90
C PHE A 142 11.63 7.10 -24.03
N ALA A 143 11.36 8.34 -23.62
CA ALA A 143 12.31 9.47 -23.72
C ALA A 143 12.50 10.21 -22.39
N GLY A 144 12.05 9.61 -21.29
CA GLY A 144 11.94 10.29 -20.00
C GLY A 144 10.59 11.01 -19.85
N GLY A 145 10.40 11.64 -18.69
CA GLY A 145 9.18 12.33 -18.30
C GLY A 145 8.79 12.01 -16.87
N ASP A 146 7.67 12.59 -16.43
CA ASP A 146 7.23 12.49 -15.05
C ASP A 146 6.37 11.25 -14.81
N LEU A 147 6.74 10.48 -13.78
CA LEU A 147 5.92 9.43 -13.20
C LEU A 147 5.31 9.96 -11.89
N THR A 148 4.00 10.13 -11.86
CA THR A 148 3.27 10.50 -10.64
C THR A 148 2.63 9.27 -10.03
N ILE A 149 2.86 9.07 -8.73
CA ILE A 149 2.31 7.97 -7.93
C ILE A 149 1.45 8.59 -6.82
N ILE A 150 0.19 8.14 -6.73
CA ILE A 150 -0.79 8.66 -5.77
C ILE A 150 -1.37 7.48 -5.00
N LEU A 151 -1.33 7.52 -3.66
CA LEU A 151 -2.15 6.64 -2.82
C LEU A 151 -3.47 7.35 -2.50
N ARG A 152 -4.59 6.64 -2.67
CA ARG A 152 -5.90 7.07 -2.19
C ARG A 152 -6.36 6.19 -1.03
N HIS A 153 -6.80 6.82 0.05
CA HIS A 153 -7.61 6.23 1.11
C HIS A 153 -9.11 6.37 0.79
N GLU A 154 -9.83 5.27 0.98
CA GLU A 154 -11.24 5.05 0.66
C GLU A 154 -11.69 5.46 -0.77
N PRO A 155 -10.99 5.09 -1.86
CA PRO A 155 -11.50 5.31 -3.20
C PRO A 155 -12.71 4.41 -3.47
N ASN A 156 -13.67 4.89 -4.25
CA ASN A 156 -14.71 4.07 -4.86
C ASN A 156 -14.12 3.23 -6.00
N LYS A 157 -13.47 2.10 -5.66
CA LYS A 157 -12.82 1.20 -6.62
C LYS A 157 -13.76 0.62 -7.68
N SER A 158 -15.07 0.57 -7.39
CA SER A 158 -16.11 0.09 -8.29
C SER A 158 -16.65 1.16 -9.24
N ALA A 159 -16.23 2.42 -9.11
CA ALA A 159 -16.57 3.46 -10.08
C ALA A 159 -15.88 3.18 -11.43
N GLU A 160 -16.42 3.81 -12.48
CA GLU A 160 -16.00 3.58 -13.85
C GLU A 160 -14.48 3.78 -14.01
N ASN A 161 -13.81 2.71 -14.46
CA ASN A 161 -12.37 2.60 -14.71
C ASN A 161 -11.43 2.79 -13.51
N VAL A 162 -11.93 2.96 -12.28
CA VAL A 162 -11.08 3.17 -11.10
C VAL A 162 -10.18 1.97 -10.83
N SER A 163 -10.73 0.76 -10.83
CA SER A 163 -9.93 -0.48 -10.73
C SER A 163 -8.96 -0.71 -11.91
N ASN A 164 -9.06 0.06 -13.00
CA ASN A 164 -8.09 0.04 -14.11
C ASN A 164 -7.02 1.13 -13.97
N GLY A 165 -7.02 1.90 -12.87
CA GLY A 165 -6.08 2.97 -12.59
C GLY A 165 -6.52 4.36 -13.07
N ASP A 166 -7.78 4.54 -13.47
CA ASP A 166 -8.32 5.88 -13.75
C ASP A 166 -8.80 6.55 -12.45
N ILE A 167 -8.01 7.51 -11.96
CA ILE A 167 -8.29 8.22 -10.70
C ILE A 167 -9.50 9.19 -10.80
N THR A 168 -9.97 9.54 -12.00
CA THR A 168 -10.92 10.64 -12.24
C THR A 168 -12.19 10.53 -11.40
N ASN A 169 -12.70 9.32 -11.18
CA ASN A 169 -13.92 9.03 -10.44
C ASN A 169 -13.67 8.29 -9.12
N ALA A 170 -12.41 8.18 -8.68
CA ALA A 170 -12.04 7.42 -7.49
C ALA A 170 -12.62 8.03 -6.21
N GLY A 171 -12.62 9.37 -6.08
CA GLY A 171 -12.92 9.99 -4.78
C GLY A 171 -11.82 9.69 -3.75
N GLY A 172 -12.19 9.59 -2.47
CA GLY A 172 -11.24 9.29 -1.38
C GLY A 172 -10.32 10.45 -0.98
N GLY A 173 -9.60 10.26 0.12
CA GLY A 173 -8.49 11.12 0.57
C GLY A 173 -7.22 10.86 -0.25
N THR A 174 -6.25 11.76 -0.23
CA THR A 174 -4.90 11.52 -0.79
C THR A 174 -3.93 11.44 0.37
N ASP A 175 -3.34 10.26 0.58
CA ASP A 175 -2.40 10.05 1.70
C ASP A 175 -0.98 10.40 1.27
N VAL A 176 -0.65 10.12 0.00
CA VAL A 176 0.61 10.58 -0.60
C VAL A 176 0.47 10.80 -2.10
N GLU A 177 1.13 11.85 -2.59
CA GLU A 177 1.31 12.14 -4.02
C GLU A 177 2.76 12.56 -4.27
N VAL A 178 3.48 11.78 -5.07
CA VAL A 178 4.89 12.02 -5.40
C VAL A 178 5.09 11.97 -6.90
N THR A 179 5.97 12.83 -7.42
CA THR A 179 6.29 12.88 -8.85
C THR A 179 7.79 12.72 -9.08
N PHE A 180 8.17 11.62 -9.73
CA PHE A 180 9.55 11.32 -10.12
C PHE A 180 9.79 11.73 -11.56
N THR A 181 10.71 12.68 -11.79
CA THR A 181 11.20 12.99 -13.14
C THR A 181 12.18 11.92 -13.60
N LEU A 182 11.73 11.07 -14.51
CA LEU A 182 12.51 9.97 -15.07
C LEU A 182 13.32 10.45 -16.27
N ASN A 183 14.55 9.99 -16.36
CA ASN A 183 15.41 10.24 -17.51
C ASN A 183 15.55 8.96 -18.34
N ALA A 184 15.33 9.05 -19.64
CA ALA A 184 15.77 7.99 -20.55
C ALA A 184 17.30 8.04 -20.66
N GLN A 185 17.94 6.88 -20.58
CA GLN A 185 19.29 6.70 -21.10
C GLN A 185 19.27 5.60 -22.15
N ASP A 186 19.99 5.82 -23.24
CA ASP A 186 20.15 4.87 -24.34
C ASP A 186 21.09 3.71 -23.99
#